data_AF-A0A523HJV4-F1
#
_entry.id   AF-A0A523HJV4-F1
#
_cell.length_a   1.000
_cell.length_b   1.000
_cell.length_c   1.000
_cell.angle_alpha   90.00
_cell.angle_beta   90.00
_cell.angle_gamma   90.00
#
_symmetry.space_group_name_H-M   'P 1'
#
loop_
_entity.id
_entity.type
_entity.pdbx_description
1 polymer ?
#
loop_
_entity_poly.entity_id
_entity_poly.type
_entity_poly.pdbx_seq_one_letter_code
_entity_poly.pdbx_strand_id
1 'polypeptide(L)'
;MLRYVPWFHITPRGLYRNILKLFGETEQRIGGLLEIYDTRLSISKFDQILSQTNWQVRKRQFFLVNPGYEVKFGLKPRKQIGFVGHIPELRDFISTAVYYVVSKSLKK
;
A
#
# COMPACT_ATOMS: atom_id res chain seq x y z
N MET A 1 13.59 3.89 -18.58
CA MET A 1 13.18 5.28 -18.88
C MET A 1 12.00 5.76 -18.05
N LEU A 2 10.92 4.98 -17.89
CA LEU A 2 9.72 5.42 -17.14
C LEU A 2 9.99 5.91 -15.69
N ARG A 3 11.03 5.37 -15.04
CA ARG A 3 11.49 5.80 -13.70
C ARG A 3 11.93 7.28 -13.61
N TYR A 4 12.22 7.92 -14.75
CA TYR A 4 12.68 9.31 -14.82
C TYR A 4 11.57 10.29 -15.18
N VAL A 5 10.37 9.81 -15.54
CA VAL A 5 9.22 10.66 -15.79
C VAL A 5 8.48 10.83 -14.46
N PRO A 6 8.51 12.00 -13.84
CA PRO A 6 7.83 12.19 -12.56
C PRO A 6 6.31 12.24 -12.77
N TRP A 7 5.55 11.80 -11.76
CA TRP A 7 4.09 12.01 -11.64
C TRP A 7 3.16 11.38 -12.70
N PHE A 8 3.65 10.61 -13.67
CA PHE A 8 2.80 10.04 -14.74
C PHE A 8 1.66 9.14 -14.24
N HIS A 9 1.81 8.53 -13.06
CA HIS A 9 0.78 7.71 -12.41
C HIS A 9 -0.41 8.52 -11.86
N ILE A 10 -0.35 9.85 -11.88
CA ILE A 10 -1.47 10.75 -11.51
C ILE A 10 -2.42 10.97 -12.69
N THR A 11 -1.96 10.71 -13.93
CA THR A 11 -2.77 10.94 -15.14
C THR A 11 -4.04 10.09 -15.16
N PRO A 12 -5.09 10.51 -15.90
CA PRO A 12 -6.30 9.72 -16.04
C PRO A 12 -6.00 8.28 -16.46
N ARG A 13 -6.76 7.32 -15.93
CA ARG A 13 -6.49 5.88 -16.03
C ARG A 13 -6.16 5.39 -17.44
N GLY A 14 -6.92 5.85 -18.44
CA GLY A 14 -6.70 5.51 -19.85
C GLY A 14 -5.35 6.00 -20.37
N LEU A 15 -4.98 7.24 -20.02
CA LEU A 15 -3.68 7.82 -20.37
C LEU A 15 -2.53 7.09 -19.65
N TYR A 16 -2.69 6.78 -18.36
CA TYR A 16 -1.73 6.00 -17.59
C TYR A 16 -1.46 4.63 -18.24
N ARG A 17 -2.51 3.90 -18.63
CA ARG A 17 -2.39 2.63 -19.36
C ARG A 17 -1.64 2.81 -20.68
N ASN A 18 -2.00 3.82 -21.46
CA ASN A 18 -1.39 4.05 -22.77
C ASN A 18 0.10 4.39 -22.65
N ILE A 19 0.48 5.21 -21.66
CA ILE A 19 1.88 5.49 -21.34
C ILE A 19 2.62 4.20 -21.00
N LEU A 20 2.07 3.34 -20.13
CA LEU A 20 2.72 2.07 -19.79
C LEU A 20 2.95 1.17 -21.02
N LYS A 21 1.96 1.09 -21.92
CA LYS A 21 2.07 0.34 -23.18
C LYS A 21 3.14 0.91 -24.10
N LEU A 22 3.16 2.24 -24.30
CA LEU A 22 4.13 2.91 -25.17
C LEU A 22 5.57 2.69 -24.71
N PHE A 23 5.79 2.51 -23.41
CA PHE A 23 7.10 2.24 -22.82
C PHE A 23 7.44 0.74 -22.74
N GLY A 24 6.61 -0.14 -23.31
CA GLY A 24 6.90 -1.58 -23.44
C GLY A 24 6.66 -2.40 -22.17
N GLU A 25 5.85 -1.93 -21.21
CA GLU A 25 5.47 -2.73 -20.05
C GLU A 25 4.56 -3.91 -20.45
N THR A 26 4.74 -5.07 -19.82
CA THR A 26 3.92 -6.27 -20.13
C THR A 26 2.47 -6.08 -19.67
N GLU A 27 1.50 -6.71 -20.34
CA GLU A 27 0.07 -6.59 -19.92
C GLU A 27 -0.15 -7.06 -18.48
N GLN A 28 0.62 -8.05 -18.00
CA GLN A 28 0.58 -8.49 -16.60
C GLN A 28 1.01 -7.38 -15.64
N ARG A 29 2.12 -6.69 -15.95
CA ARG A 29 2.62 -5.59 -15.14
C ARG A 29 1.70 -4.37 -15.21
N ILE A 30 1.15 -4.07 -16.38
CA ILE A 30 0.13 -3.04 -16.57
C ILE A 30 -1.10 -3.35 -15.71
N GLY A 31 -1.59 -4.60 -15.72
CA GLY A 31 -2.71 -5.04 -14.91
C GLY A 31 -2.51 -4.77 -13.42
N GLY A 32 -1.38 -5.21 -12.86
CA GLY A 32 -1.07 -4.96 -11.45
C GLY A 32 -0.91 -3.48 -11.10
N LEU A 33 -0.28 -2.69 -11.99
CA LEU A 33 -0.16 -1.24 -11.79
C LEU A 33 -1.51 -0.51 -11.86
N LEU A 34 -2.41 -0.95 -12.74
CA LEU A 34 -3.77 -0.43 -12.83
C LEU A 34 -4.60 -0.85 -11.62
N GLU A 35 -4.45 -2.07 -11.10
CA GLU A 35 -5.10 -2.52 -9.87
C GLU A 35 -4.73 -1.62 -8.68
N ILE A 36 -3.44 -1.29 -8.53
CA ILE A 36 -2.97 -0.36 -7.50
C ILE A 36 -3.57 1.04 -7.72
N TYR A 37 -3.59 1.52 -8.97
CA TYR A 37 -4.16 2.82 -9.33
C TYR A 37 -5.67 2.90 -9.05
N ASP A 38 -6.39 1.81 -9.29
CA ASP A 38 -7.84 1.72 -9.14
C ASP A 38 -8.23 1.57 -7.66
N THR A 39 -7.50 0.76 -6.89
CA THR A 39 -7.80 0.51 -5.48
C THR A 39 -7.45 1.70 -4.58
N ARG A 40 -6.32 2.39 -4.83
CA ARG A 40 -5.80 3.51 -4.01
C ARG A 40 -5.96 3.25 -2.51
N LEU A 41 -5.59 2.04 -2.11
CA LEU A 41 -5.83 1.53 -0.77
C LEU A 41 -4.86 2.21 0.19
N SER A 42 -5.40 3.04 1.09
CA SER A 42 -4.66 3.53 2.25
C SER A 42 -4.86 2.59 3.44
N ILE A 43 -4.01 2.72 4.44
CA ILE A 43 -4.14 1.98 5.70
C ILE A 43 -5.49 2.32 6.35
N SER A 44 -5.88 3.59 6.35
CA SER A 44 -7.18 4.02 6.89
C SER A 44 -8.38 3.44 6.12
N LYS A 45 -8.33 3.40 4.78
CA LYS A 45 -9.36 2.72 3.97
C LYS A 45 -9.41 1.23 4.27
N PHE A 46 -8.26 0.59 4.45
CA PHE A 46 -8.21 -0.84 4.79
C PHE A 46 -8.80 -1.12 6.18
N ASP A 47 -8.47 -0.30 7.18
CA ASP A 47 -9.09 -0.37 8.51
C ASP A 47 -10.62 -0.18 8.44
N GLN A 48 -11.12 0.73 7.59
CA GLN A 48 -12.56 0.92 7.35
C GLN A 48 -13.20 -0.30 6.66
N ILE A 49 -12.56 -0.89 5.66
CA ILE A 49 -13.07 -2.09 4.99
C ILE A 49 -13.16 -3.26 5.99
N LEU A 50 -12.17 -3.39 6.87
CA LEU A 50 -12.17 -4.42 7.91
C LEU A 50 -13.30 -4.21 8.92
N SER A 51 -13.64 -2.97 9.30
CA SER A 51 -14.74 -2.70 10.22
C SER A 51 -16.13 -2.93 9.60
N GLN A 52 -16.24 -2.78 8.28
CA GLN A 52 -17.48 -3.02 7.52
C GLN A 52 -17.68 -4.50 7.15
N THR A 53 -16.69 -5.35 7.39
CA THR A 53 -16.70 -6.76 7.01
C THR A 53 -16.63 -7.69 8.23
N ASN A 54 -16.89 -8.98 8.05
CA ASN A 54 -16.82 -9.96 9.15
C ASN A 54 -15.38 -10.39 9.45
N TRP A 55 -14.44 -9.45 9.50
CA TRP A 55 -13.03 -9.71 9.80
C TRP A 55 -12.62 -9.01 11.10
N GLN A 56 -11.78 -9.69 11.87
CA GLN A 56 -11.17 -9.15 13.09
C GLN A 56 -9.66 -9.06 12.93
N VAL A 57 -9.09 -7.91 13.27
CA VAL A 57 -7.64 -7.71 13.33
C VAL A 57 -7.10 -8.40 14.59
N ARG A 58 -6.30 -9.44 14.42
CA ARG A 58 -5.62 -10.15 15.52
C ARG A 58 -4.30 -9.51 15.88
N LYS A 59 -3.57 -9.04 14.86
CA LYS A 59 -2.29 -8.36 15.04
C LYS A 59 -2.14 -7.30 13.95
N ARG A 60 -1.60 -6.15 14.33
CA ARG A 60 -1.23 -5.07 13.42
C ARG A 60 0.11 -4.52 13.82
N GLN A 61 1.01 -4.34 12.85
CA GLN A 61 2.34 -3.78 13.08
C GLN A 61 2.65 -2.74 12.02
N PHE A 62 2.87 -1.50 12.45
CA PHE A 62 3.35 -0.40 11.61
C PHE A 62 4.88 -0.36 11.57
N PHE A 63 5.42 0.04 10.42
CA PHE A 63 6.84 0.17 10.18
C PHE A 63 7.17 1.54 9.59
N LEU A 64 8.15 2.20 10.19
CA LEU A 64 8.81 3.38 9.61
C LEU A 64 9.67 2.98 8.44
N VAL A 65 10.38 1.84 8.56
CA VAL A 65 11.17 1.26 7.48
C VAL A 65 10.65 -0.14 7.22
N ASN A 66 10.07 -0.32 6.04
CA ASN A 66 9.51 -1.58 5.57
C ASN A 66 10.57 -2.71 5.65
N PRO A 67 10.28 -3.84 6.30
CA PRO A 67 11.18 -5.01 6.30
C PRO A 67 11.61 -5.48 4.93
N GLY A 68 10.76 -5.34 3.90
CA GLY A 68 11.12 -5.67 2.52
C GLY A 68 12.24 -4.79 1.94
N TYR A 69 12.53 -3.64 2.54
CA TYR A 69 13.63 -2.76 2.11
C TYR A 69 14.99 -3.27 2.55
N GLU A 70 15.06 -4.18 3.52
CA GLU A 70 16.31 -4.83 3.89
C GLU A 70 16.86 -5.63 2.71
N VAL A 71 16.01 -6.45 2.09
CA VAL A 71 16.38 -7.26 0.93
C VAL A 71 16.60 -6.39 -0.32
N LYS A 72 15.77 -5.35 -0.53
CA LYS A 72 15.82 -4.52 -1.75
C LYS A 72 16.93 -3.47 -1.74
N PHE A 73 17.25 -2.92 -0.58
CA PHE A 73 18.07 -1.71 -0.44
C PHE A 73 19.08 -1.79 0.72
N GLY A 74 19.14 -2.89 1.49
CA GLY A 74 20.02 -3.01 2.66
C GLY A 74 19.59 -2.16 3.87
N LEU A 75 18.36 -1.63 3.86
CA LEU A 75 17.87 -0.76 4.94
C LEU A 75 17.31 -1.59 6.10
N LYS A 76 17.82 -1.35 7.32
CA LYS A 76 17.36 -2.06 8.52
C LYS A 76 15.89 -1.75 8.85
N PRO A 77 15.04 -2.76 9.12
CA PRO A 77 13.64 -2.56 9.49
C PRO A 77 13.51 -1.76 10.78
N ARG A 78 12.53 -0.85 10.82
CA ARG A 78 12.22 -0.05 12.02
C ARG A 78 10.72 -0.05 12.26
N LYS A 79 10.32 -0.55 13.43
CA LYS A 79 8.92 -0.46 13.90
C LYS A 79 8.56 0.99 14.19
N GLN A 80 7.31 1.34 13.96
CA GLN A 80 6.79 2.66 14.33
C GLN A 80 6.49 2.75 15.82
N ILE A 81 6.69 3.95 16.38
CA ILE A 81 6.37 4.26 17.78
C ILE A 81 4.85 4.31 17.94
N GLY A 82 4.34 3.65 18.98
CA GLY A 82 2.91 3.43 19.18
C GLY A 82 2.08 4.71 19.20
N PHE A 83 2.57 5.79 19.82
CA PHE A 83 1.81 7.04 19.95
C PHE A 83 1.49 7.72 18.60
N VAL A 84 2.47 7.78 17.69
CA VAL A 84 2.29 8.34 16.34
C VAL A 84 1.35 7.49 15.48
N GLY A 85 1.21 6.20 15.81
CA GLY A 85 0.27 5.29 15.13
C GLY A 85 -1.21 5.51 15.45
N HIS A 86 -1.58 6.42 16.35
CA HIS A 86 -2.98 6.67 16.73
C HIS A 86 -3.66 7.76 15.90
N ILE A 87 -2.89 8.65 15.26
CA ILE A 87 -3.43 9.70 14.40
C ILE A 87 -3.45 9.18 12.96
N PRO A 88 -4.63 8.88 12.35
CA PRO A 88 -4.72 8.16 11.08
C PRO A 88 -3.95 8.82 9.94
N GLU A 89 -4.08 10.14 9.77
CA GLU A 89 -3.47 10.90 8.68
C GLU A 89 -1.95 10.96 8.82
N LEU A 90 -1.47 11.21 10.03
CA LEU A 90 -0.04 11.28 10.33
C LEU A 90 0.61 9.89 10.22
N ARG A 91 -0.09 8.85 10.70
CA ARG A 91 0.35 7.47 10.60
C ARG A 91 0.49 7.04 9.14
N ASP A 92 -0.50 7.33 8.30
CA ASP A 92 -0.50 6.93 6.90
C ASP A 92 0.59 7.68 6.10
N PHE A 93 0.95 8.90 6.52
CA PHE A 93 2.03 9.67 5.92
C PHE A 93 3.43 9.15 6.29
N ILE A 94 3.65 8.78 7.56
CA ILE A 94 4.97 8.41 8.09
C ILE A 94 5.26 6.91 7.89
N SER A 95 4.22 6.06 7.91
CA SER A 95 4.40 4.61 7.80
C SER A 95 4.77 4.23 6.37
N THR A 96 5.88 3.51 6.17
CA THR A 96 6.22 2.96 4.85
C THR A 96 5.53 1.63 4.58
N ALA A 97 5.14 0.91 5.64
CA ALA A 97 4.39 -0.33 5.52
C ALA A 97 3.62 -0.66 6.81
N VAL A 98 2.61 -1.50 6.65
CA VAL A 98 1.87 -2.12 7.75
C VAL A 98 1.60 -3.57 7.42
N TYR A 99 1.70 -4.43 8.43
CA TYR A 99 1.35 -5.85 8.31
C TYR A 99 0.18 -6.15 9.23
N TYR A 100 -0.80 -6.87 8.69
CA TYR A 100 -2.00 -7.29 9.38
C TYR A 100 -2.07 -8.80 9.45
N VAL A 101 -2.49 -9.31 10.60
CA VAL A 101 -3.02 -10.67 10.75
C VAL A 101 -4.49 -10.53 11.06
N VAL A 102 -5.33 -11.00 10.15
CA VAL A 102 -6.80 -10.94 10.26
C VAL A 102 -7.37 -12.35 10.33
N SER A 103 -8.48 -12.51 11.04
CA SER A 103 -9.25 -13.76 11.10
C SER A 103 -10.72 -13.47 10.89
N LYS A 104 -11.46 -14.43 10.31
CA LYS A 104 -12.91 -14.32 10.20
C LYS A 104 -13.51 -14.18 11.62
N SER A 105 -14.39 -13.20 11.79
CA SER A 105 -15.20 -13.05 12.99
C SER A 105 -16.15 -14.23 13.05
N LEU A 106 -15.91 -15.16 13.98
CA LEU A 106 -16.92 -16.14 14.37
C LEU A 106 -17.96 -15.33 15.15
N LYS A 107 -19.05 -14.91 14.48
CA LYS A 107 -20.24 -14.45 15.21
C LYS A 107 -20.62 -15.57 16.18
N LYS A 108 -20.56 -15.27 17.47
CA LYS A 108 -21.18 -16.09 18.51
C LYS A 108 -22.65 -15.71 18.59
#